data_AF-A0A1A9Z6J2-F1
#
_entry.id   AF-A0A1A9Z6J2-F1
#
_cell.length_a   1.000
_cell.length_b   1.000
_cell.length_c   1.000
_cell.angle_alpha   90.00
_cell.angle_beta   90.00
_cell.angle_gamma   90.00
#
_symmetry.space_group_name_H-M   'P 1'
#
loop_
_entity.id
_entity.type
_entity.pdbx_description
1 polymer ?
#
loop_
_entity_poly.entity_id
_entity_poly.type
_entity_poly.pdbx_seq_one_letter_code
_entity_poly.pdbx_strand_id
1 'polypeptide(L)'
;MKAYLERAQEHDEFMKTQQLEYQIGKRHLANMMGEDSETFTQEDINNAIEYLFPSGLYEKKARPSMRPPEEVFPARKAAEFDETGRPFHSFFYTEKPNFFKMLYDIVEELNKLYDLEERLLRRGQKADPNQKIDLTGFAWISKDQLELRLVEKLGDIEYDNFVNVMNRLIEHPYSYKCKAFIDEHTRPLMSQSAQIEIPKPQIDADGRQYITTYECLRKTARGDVTVRVPGTGKISINNQDITYFEDIQPREQNKIVCISLKGPI
;
A
#
# COMPACT_ATOMS: atom_id res chain seq x y z
N MET A 1 -39.43 7.47 3.59
CA MET A 1 -38.96 6.38 4.48
C MET A 1 -39.16 5.02 3.84
N LYS A 2 -40.39 4.61 3.46
CA LYS A 2 -40.63 3.32 2.76
C LYS A 2 -39.77 3.12 1.50
N ALA A 3 -39.74 4.10 0.60
CA ALA A 3 -38.91 4.03 -0.61
C ALA A 3 -37.39 3.89 -0.36
N TYR A 4 -36.89 4.25 0.83
CA TYR A 4 -35.47 4.03 1.17
C TYR A 4 -35.23 2.60 1.68
N LEU A 5 -36.17 2.06 2.46
CA LEU A 5 -36.15 0.66 2.89
C LEU A 5 -36.31 -0.30 1.70
N GLU A 6 -37.23 0.02 0.79
CA GLU A 6 -37.44 -0.74 -0.46
C GLU A 6 -36.16 -0.77 -1.29
N ARG A 7 -35.49 0.38 -1.50
CA ARG A 7 -34.20 0.43 -2.21
C ARG A 7 -33.09 -0.37 -1.53
N ALA A 8 -33.06 -0.38 -0.19
CA ALA A 8 -32.07 -1.16 0.55
C ALA A 8 -32.33 -2.66 0.38
N GLN A 9 -33.59 -3.09 0.49
CA GLN A 9 -34.00 -4.48 0.26
C GLN A 9 -33.72 -4.93 -1.18
N GLU A 10 -34.09 -4.12 -2.17
CA GLU A 10 -33.79 -4.39 -3.59
C GLU A 10 -32.28 -4.56 -3.84
N HIS A 11 -31.46 -3.72 -3.19
CA HIS A 11 -30.00 -3.83 -3.30
C HIS A 11 -29.48 -5.12 -2.65
N ASP A 12 -30.00 -5.50 -1.49
CA ASP A 12 -29.58 -6.72 -0.81
C ASP A 12 -29.98 -7.97 -1.61
N GLU A 13 -31.17 -7.98 -2.20
CA GLU A 13 -31.64 -9.04 -3.10
C GLU A 13 -30.81 -9.10 -4.39
N PHE A 14 -30.47 -7.94 -4.97
CA PHE A 14 -29.56 -7.84 -6.10
C PHE A 14 -28.19 -8.44 -5.77
N MET A 15 -27.58 -8.06 -4.64
CA MET A 15 -26.28 -8.57 -4.22
C MET A 15 -26.29 -10.10 -4.01
N LYS A 16 -27.35 -10.65 -3.38
CA LYS A 16 -27.51 -12.10 -3.22
C LYS A 16 -27.61 -12.82 -4.56
N THR A 17 -28.36 -12.25 -5.50
CA THR A 17 -28.51 -12.82 -6.85
C THR A 17 -27.17 -12.82 -7.58
N GLN A 18 -26.44 -11.71 -7.55
CA GLN A 18 -25.11 -11.60 -8.16
C GLN A 18 -24.08 -12.54 -7.52
N GLN A 19 -24.13 -12.76 -6.21
CA GLN A 19 -23.25 -13.73 -5.53
C GLN A 19 -23.53 -15.15 -6.01
N LEU A 20 -24.80 -15.52 -6.17
CA LEU A 20 -25.20 -16.83 -6.68
C LEU A 20 -24.76 -17.01 -8.14
N GLU A 21 -24.99 -16.00 -8.99
CA GLU A 21 -24.55 -16.01 -10.39
C GLU A 21 -23.03 -16.12 -10.51
N TYR A 22 -22.26 -15.41 -9.67
CA TYR A 22 -20.81 -15.53 -9.63
C TYR A 22 -20.35 -16.95 -9.25
N GLN A 23 -20.98 -17.58 -8.25
CA GLN A 23 -20.66 -18.96 -7.86
C GLN A 23 -20.96 -19.97 -8.96
N ILE A 24 -22.12 -19.84 -9.63
CA ILE A 24 -22.48 -20.69 -10.78
C ILE A 24 -21.50 -20.46 -11.93
N GLY A 25 -21.21 -19.21 -12.26
CA GLY A 25 -20.26 -18.82 -13.29
C GLY A 25 -18.86 -19.36 -13.01
N LYS A 26 -18.40 -19.34 -11.76
CA LYS A 26 -17.10 -19.89 -11.35
C LYS A 26 -17.01 -21.38 -11.67
N ARG A 27 -18.07 -22.15 -11.38
CA ARG A 27 -18.12 -23.59 -11.68
C ARG A 27 -18.15 -23.87 -13.18
N HIS A 28 -18.86 -23.05 -13.95
CA HIS A 28 -18.85 -23.16 -15.41
C HIS A 28 -17.50 -22.81 -16.02
N LEU A 29 -16.82 -21.78 -15.51
CA LEU A 29 -15.49 -21.40 -15.96
C LEU A 29 -14.47 -22.49 -15.69
N ALA A 30 -14.47 -23.07 -14.48
CA ALA A 30 -13.63 -24.22 -14.14
C ALA A 30 -13.88 -25.40 -15.10
N ASN A 31 -15.14 -25.73 -15.37
CA ASN A 31 -15.50 -26.80 -16.32
C ASN A 31 -15.02 -26.53 -17.76
N MET A 32 -15.11 -25.28 -18.23
CA MET A 32 -14.59 -24.90 -19.56
C MET A 32 -13.06 -25.01 -19.66
N MET A 33 -12.36 -24.73 -18.56
CA MET A 33 -10.90 -24.83 -18.49
C MET A 33 -10.41 -26.25 -18.15
N GLY A 34 -11.31 -27.16 -17.78
CA GLY A 34 -10.96 -28.53 -17.37
C GLY A 34 -10.35 -28.63 -15.98
N GLU A 35 -10.55 -27.61 -15.13
CA GLU A 35 -10.03 -27.52 -13.77
C GLU A 35 -11.10 -27.88 -12.73
N ASP A 36 -10.67 -28.21 -11.51
CA ASP A 36 -11.58 -28.48 -10.39
C ASP A 36 -12.17 -27.19 -9.80
N SER A 37 -13.48 -27.19 -9.53
CA SER A 37 -14.19 -25.97 -9.10
C SER A 37 -13.84 -25.50 -7.69
N GLU A 38 -13.46 -26.43 -6.81
CA GLU A 38 -13.16 -26.13 -5.40
C GLU A 38 -11.77 -25.52 -5.25
N THR A 39 -10.82 -25.99 -6.06
CA THR A 39 -9.42 -25.51 -6.04
C THR A 39 -9.22 -24.23 -6.86
N PHE A 40 -10.23 -23.82 -7.64
CA PHE A 40 -10.13 -22.69 -8.57
C PHE A 40 -9.97 -21.35 -7.84
N THR A 41 -8.81 -20.70 -7.99
CA THR A 41 -8.48 -19.42 -7.35
C THR A 41 -8.86 -18.22 -8.20
N GLN A 42 -8.79 -17.00 -7.63
CA GLN A 42 -9.07 -15.77 -8.38
C GLN A 42 -8.00 -15.48 -9.44
N GLU A 43 -6.77 -15.97 -9.27
CA GLU A 43 -5.71 -15.86 -10.28
C GLU A 43 -6.03 -16.73 -11.50
N ASP A 44 -6.51 -17.96 -11.27
CA ASP A 44 -6.93 -18.87 -12.33
C ASP A 44 -8.13 -18.31 -13.11
N ILE A 45 -9.09 -17.69 -12.41
CA ILE A 45 -10.20 -16.96 -13.04
C ILE A 45 -9.67 -15.86 -13.95
N ASN A 46 -8.74 -15.03 -13.46
CA ASN A 46 -8.19 -13.92 -14.25
C ASN A 46 -7.47 -14.42 -15.50
N ASN A 47 -6.66 -15.47 -15.37
CA ASN A 47 -5.94 -16.10 -16.49
C ASN A 47 -6.90 -16.70 -17.53
N ALA A 48 -7.95 -17.39 -17.06
CA ALA A 48 -8.96 -17.97 -17.93
C ALA A 48 -9.73 -16.88 -18.69
N ILE A 49 -10.11 -15.78 -18.03
CA ILE A 49 -10.79 -14.65 -18.68
C ILE A 49 -9.88 -13.94 -19.69
N GLU A 50 -8.59 -13.76 -19.37
CA GLU A 50 -7.63 -13.17 -20.31
C GLU A 50 -7.45 -14.02 -21.56
N TYR A 51 -7.48 -15.35 -21.42
CA TYR A 51 -7.41 -16.29 -22.54
C TYR A 51 -8.70 -16.31 -23.38
N LEU A 52 -9.87 -16.41 -22.74
CA LEU A 52 -11.17 -16.51 -23.42
C LEU A 52 -11.60 -15.20 -24.07
N PHE A 53 -11.28 -14.07 -23.44
CA PHE A 53 -11.65 -12.72 -23.89
C PHE A 53 -10.44 -11.79 -23.96
N PRO A 54 -9.51 -12.00 -24.91
CA PRO A 54 -8.30 -11.23 -25.00
C PRO A 54 -8.60 -9.76 -25.32
N SER A 55 -8.19 -8.86 -24.42
CA SER A 55 -8.37 -7.42 -24.57
C SER A 55 -7.02 -6.69 -24.62
N GLY A 56 -6.78 -5.96 -25.71
CA GLY A 56 -5.57 -5.16 -25.92
C GLY A 56 -5.60 -3.77 -25.28
N LEU A 57 -6.57 -3.47 -24.41
CA LEU A 57 -6.70 -2.15 -23.78
C LEU A 57 -5.56 -1.90 -22.79
N TYR A 58 -4.90 -0.75 -22.87
CA TYR A 58 -3.86 -0.35 -21.92
C TYR A 58 -4.41 -0.17 -20.49
N GLU A 59 -5.62 0.37 -20.38
CA GLU A 59 -6.30 0.56 -19.11
C GLU A 59 -6.82 -0.79 -18.58
N LYS A 60 -6.21 -1.29 -17.50
CA LYS A 60 -6.57 -2.60 -16.92
C LYS A 60 -8.02 -2.63 -16.39
N LYS A 61 -8.55 -1.50 -15.92
CA LYS A 61 -9.92 -1.39 -15.40
C LYS A 61 -11.00 -1.50 -16.49
N ALA A 62 -10.63 -1.27 -17.75
CA ALA A 62 -11.57 -1.36 -18.87
C ALA A 62 -11.59 -2.76 -19.52
N ARG A 63 -10.76 -3.69 -19.04
CA ARG A 63 -10.72 -5.07 -19.55
C ARG A 63 -11.86 -5.90 -18.96
N PRO A 64 -12.30 -6.97 -19.65
CA PRO A 64 -13.20 -7.96 -19.07
C PRO A 64 -12.61 -8.51 -17.77
N SER A 65 -13.41 -8.54 -16.71
CA SER A 65 -13.00 -9.12 -15.42
C SER A 65 -14.19 -9.77 -14.74
N MET A 66 -13.94 -10.89 -14.06
CA MET A 66 -14.92 -11.60 -13.27
C MET A 66 -14.40 -11.66 -11.82
N ARG A 67 -15.09 -10.96 -10.91
CA ARG A 67 -14.71 -10.84 -9.50
C ARG A 67 -15.92 -10.99 -8.58
N PRO A 68 -15.71 -11.25 -7.29
CA PRO A 68 -16.80 -11.26 -6.32
C PRO A 68 -17.59 -9.94 -6.35
N PRO A 69 -18.93 -9.97 -6.25
CA PRO A 69 -19.76 -8.77 -6.30
C PRO A 69 -19.37 -7.69 -5.28
N GLU A 70 -18.87 -8.10 -4.12
CA GLU A 70 -18.43 -7.21 -3.03
C GLU A 70 -17.24 -6.30 -3.43
N GLU A 71 -16.40 -6.75 -4.35
CA GLU A 71 -15.27 -5.95 -4.86
C GLU A 71 -15.67 -5.07 -6.05
N VAL A 72 -16.69 -5.49 -6.80
CA VAL A 72 -17.12 -4.81 -8.04
C VAL A 72 -18.09 -3.68 -7.73
N PHE A 73 -19.08 -3.93 -6.88
CA PHE A 73 -20.07 -2.95 -6.50
C PHE A 73 -19.57 -2.14 -5.30
N PRO A 74 -19.75 -0.81 -5.30
CA PRO A 74 -19.34 0.01 -4.17
C PRO A 74 -20.15 -0.37 -2.93
N ALA A 75 -19.48 -0.49 -1.79
CA ALA A 75 -20.15 -0.69 -0.52
C ALA A 75 -21.18 0.44 -0.30
N ARG A 76 -22.42 0.05 -0.01
CA ARG A 76 -23.48 0.97 0.36
C ARG A 76 -23.81 0.77 1.82
N LYS A 77 -24.20 1.86 2.48
CA LYS A 77 -24.73 1.78 3.84
C LYS A 77 -26.02 0.97 3.82
N ALA A 78 -26.15 0.07 4.79
CA ALA A 78 -27.40 -0.58 5.10
C ALA A 78 -28.45 0.47 5.54
N ALA A 79 -29.72 0.05 5.60
CA ALA A 79 -30.76 0.91 6.14
C ALA A 79 -30.41 1.36 7.57
N GLU A 80 -30.39 2.67 7.82
CA GLU A 80 -30.01 3.23 9.13
C GLU A 80 -31.20 3.35 10.12
N PHE A 81 -32.39 2.91 9.73
CA PHE A 81 -33.61 2.97 10.55
C PHE A 81 -34.56 1.79 10.31
N ASP A 82 -35.40 1.53 11.31
CA ASP A 82 -36.45 0.52 11.30
C ASP A 82 -37.66 0.91 10.44
N GLU A 83 -38.57 -0.04 10.18
CA GLU A 83 -39.87 0.22 9.52
C GLU A 83 -40.71 1.30 10.21
N THR A 84 -40.53 1.47 11.52
CA THR A 84 -41.17 2.51 12.34
C THR A 84 -40.56 3.90 12.15
N GLY A 85 -39.42 4.00 11.45
CA GLY A 85 -38.65 5.22 11.26
C GLY A 85 -37.67 5.52 12.40
N ARG A 86 -37.50 4.61 13.36
CA ARG A 86 -36.53 4.74 14.45
C ARG A 86 -35.10 4.48 13.94
N PRO A 87 -34.15 5.42 14.09
CA PRO A 87 -32.76 5.15 13.72
C PRO A 87 -32.08 4.12 14.62
N PHE A 88 -31.20 3.30 14.04
CA PHE A 88 -30.37 2.35 14.79
C PHE A 88 -29.25 3.03 15.56
N HIS A 89 -28.74 4.14 15.02
CA HIS A 89 -27.56 4.81 15.55
C HIS A 89 -27.93 6.10 16.29
N SER A 90 -27.36 6.34 17.47
CA SER A 90 -27.61 7.55 18.27
C SER A 90 -27.19 8.83 17.55
N PHE A 91 -26.09 8.78 16.80
CA PHE A 91 -25.60 9.89 15.96
C PHE A 91 -26.26 9.96 14.57
N PHE A 92 -27.38 9.29 14.32
CA PHE A 92 -28.03 9.35 13.00
C PHE A 92 -28.35 10.78 12.53
N TYR A 93 -28.78 11.65 13.46
CA TYR A 93 -29.15 13.03 13.14
C TYR A 93 -27.96 13.98 12.89
N THR A 94 -26.72 13.48 12.91
CA THR A 94 -25.53 14.27 12.54
C THR A 94 -25.16 14.11 11.07
N GLU A 95 -25.98 13.41 10.27
CA GLU A 95 -25.77 13.04 8.86
C GLU A 95 -24.62 12.06 8.60
N LYS A 96 -23.58 12.06 9.45
CA LYS A 96 -22.38 11.21 9.37
C LYS A 96 -22.19 10.39 10.65
N PRO A 97 -23.09 9.43 10.93
CA PRO A 97 -23.09 8.69 12.18
C PRO A 97 -21.77 7.94 12.44
N ASN A 98 -21.14 7.35 11.41
CA ASN A 98 -19.93 6.55 11.59
C ASN A 98 -18.71 7.43 11.88
N PHE A 99 -18.58 8.56 11.18
CA PHE A 99 -17.50 9.52 11.44
C PHE A 99 -17.58 10.11 12.85
N PHE A 100 -18.75 10.59 13.26
CA PHE A 100 -18.90 11.18 14.61
C PHE A 100 -18.80 10.13 15.72
N LYS A 101 -19.22 8.88 15.45
CA LYS A 101 -18.95 7.76 16.36
C LYS A 101 -17.45 7.53 16.53
N MET A 102 -16.70 7.47 15.44
CA MET A 102 -15.25 7.32 15.50
C MET A 102 -14.61 8.44 16.33
N LEU A 103 -15.00 9.71 16.11
CA LEU A 103 -14.51 10.82 16.94
C LEU A 103 -14.86 10.66 18.41
N TYR A 104 -16.08 10.20 18.72
CA TYR A 104 -16.51 9.92 20.08
C TYR A 104 -15.66 8.81 20.72
N ASP A 105 -15.42 7.71 20.01
CA ASP A 105 -14.63 6.58 20.48
C ASP A 105 -13.17 7.02 20.77
N ILE A 106 -12.58 7.89 19.93
CA ILE A 106 -11.24 8.47 20.17
C ILE A 106 -11.23 9.31 21.47
N VAL A 107 -12.27 10.13 21.69
CA VAL A 107 -12.39 10.93 22.91
C VAL A 107 -12.61 10.05 24.14
N GLU A 108 -13.32 8.93 24.01
CA GLU A 108 -13.48 7.95 25.08
C GLU A 108 -12.14 7.32 25.47
N GLU A 109 -11.32 6.93 24.49
CA GLU A 109 -9.96 6.44 24.73
C GLU A 109 -9.07 7.50 25.38
N LEU A 110 -9.16 8.77 24.95
CA LEU A 110 -8.48 9.88 25.61
C LEU A 110 -8.90 10.04 27.08
N ASN A 111 -10.19 9.95 27.39
CA ASN A 111 -10.68 10.05 28.77
C ASN A 111 -10.19 8.88 29.62
N LYS A 112 -10.17 7.64 29.08
CA LYS A 112 -9.59 6.48 29.76
C LYS A 112 -8.11 6.70 30.11
N LEU A 113 -7.37 7.36 29.21
CA LEU A 113 -5.97 7.73 29.43
C LEU A 113 -5.82 8.80 30.51
N TYR A 114 -6.67 9.82 30.54
CA TYR A 114 -6.68 10.83 31.60
C TYR A 114 -7.02 10.24 32.97
N ASP A 115 -8.02 9.36 33.06
CA ASP A 115 -8.37 8.65 34.29
C ASP A 115 -7.22 7.74 34.79
N LEU A 116 -6.46 7.17 33.87
CA LEU A 116 -5.27 6.38 34.18
C LEU A 116 -4.14 7.26 34.70
N GLU A 117 -3.88 8.39 34.03
CA GLU A 117 -2.89 9.37 34.47
C GLU A 117 -3.20 9.85 35.89
N GLU A 118 -4.45 10.23 36.16
CA GLU A 118 -4.86 10.68 37.49
C GLU A 118 -4.63 9.58 38.55
N ARG A 119 -4.99 8.33 38.25
CA ARG A 119 -4.77 7.19 39.15
C ARG A 119 -3.28 6.94 39.44
N LEU A 120 -2.41 7.11 38.45
CA LEU A 120 -0.96 6.93 38.63
C LEU A 120 -0.30 8.11 39.35
N LEU A 121 -0.75 9.34 39.07
CA LEU A 121 -0.31 10.54 39.78
C LEU A 121 -0.64 10.45 41.27
N ARG A 122 -1.85 9.98 41.64
CA ARG A 122 -2.22 9.72 43.04
C ARG A 122 -1.31 8.68 43.72
N ARG A 123 -0.72 7.76 42.96
CA ARG A 123 0.25 6.75 43.44
C ARG A 123 1.69 7.25 43.42
N GLY A 124 1.94 8.47 42.95
CA GLY A 124 3.28 9.06 42.83
C GLY A 124 4.13 8.49 41.69
N GLN A 125 3.55 7.70 40.79
CA GLN A 125 4.26 7.10 39.66
C GLN A 125 4.21 8.04 38.45
N LYS A 126 5.37 8.35 37.89
CA LYS A 126 5.48 9.17 36.67
C LYS A 126 5.49 8.28 35.44
N ALA A 127 5.06 8.82 34.29
CA ALA A 127 5.12 8.13 33.02
C ALA A 127 6.57 7.87 32.60
N ASP A 128 6.86 6.65 32.14
CA ASP A 128 8.16 6.29 31.61
C ASP A 128 8.31 6.83 30.16
N PRO A 129 9.32 7.67 29.87
CA PRO A 129 9.48 8.26 28.54
C PRO A 129 9.79 7.22 27.44
N ASN A 130 10.35 6.07 27.80
CA ASN A 130 10.64 4.97 26.87
C ASN A 130 9.41 4.19 26.40
N GLN A 131 8.24 4.38 27.04
CA GLN A 131 7.01 3.69 26.65
C GLN A 131 6.19 4.49 25.64
N LYS A 132 6.64 5.68 25.21
CA LYS A 132 5.93 6.46 24.20
C LYS A 132 5.91 5.72 22.86
N ILE A 133 4.78 5.77 22.16
CA ILE A 133 4.65 5.14 20.85
C ILE A 133 5.43 5.97 19.82
N ASP A 134 6.40 5.32 19.17
CA ASP A 134 7.09 5.85 18.01
C ASP A 134 6.35 5.46 16.73
N LEU A 135 5.96 6.45 15.93
CA LEU A 135 5.29 6.27 14.63
C LEU A 135 6.25 6.35 13.45
N THR A 136 7.54 6.17 13.70
CA THR A 136 8.56 6.21 12.66
C THR A 136 8.31 5.06 11.68
N GLY A 137 7.98 5.41 10.42
CA GLY A 137 7.61 4.44 9.39
C GLY A 137 6.12 4.07 9.35
N PHE A 138 5.24 4.78 10.07
CA PHE A 138 3.80 4.67 9.94
C PHE A 138 3.21 5.99 9.42
N ALA A 139 2.12 5.89 8.66
CA ALA A 139 1.28 7.02 8.29
C ALA A 139 -0.16 6.77 8.70
N TRP A 140 -0.91 7.86 8.88
CA TRP A 140 -2.35 7.80 9.03
C TRP A 140 -3.02 7.25 7.77
N ILE A 141 -4.14 6.54 7.97
CA ILE A 141 -5.01 6.11 6.87
C ILE A 141 -5.37 7.35 6.03
N SER A 142 -5.25 7.24 4.69
CA SER A 142 -5.59 8.36 3.81
C SER A 142 -7.09 8.67 3.83
N LYS A 143 -7.46 9.89 3.45
CA LYS A 143 -8.86 10.32 3.36
C LYS A 143 -9.72 9.33 2.59
N ASP A 144 -9.32 8.94 1.38
CA ASP A 144 -10.08 8.01 0.53
C ASP A 144 -10.29 6.64 1.21
N GLN A 145 -9.27 6.15 1.92
CA GLN A 145 -9.37 4.88 2.64
C GLN A 145 -10.28 4.99 3.86
N LEU A 146 -10.28 6.14 4.53
CA LEU A 146 -11.17 6.41 5.65
C LEU A 146 -12.64 6.51 5.19
N GLU A 147 -12.89 7.16 4.04
CA GLU A 147 -14.21 7.21 3.40
C GLU A 147 -14.71 5.82 3.02
N LEU A 148 -13.86 4.99 2.42
CA LEU A 148 -14.18 3.60 2.09
C LEU A 148 -14.52 2.78 3.33
N ARG A 149 -13.78 2.98 4.42
CA ARG A 149 -13.98 2.27 5.68
C ARG A 149 -15.28 2.67 6.38
N LEU A 150 -15.59 3.97 6.42
CA LEU A 150 -16.79 4.49 7.07
C LEU A 150 -18.03 4.43 6.19
N VAL A 151 -17.85 4.20 4.88
CA VAL A 151 -18.89 4.27 3.84
C VAL A 151 -19.59 5.65 3.87
N GLU A 152 -18.80 6.69 4.12
CA GLU A 152 -19.24 8.09 4.28
C GLU A 152 -18.30 9.01 3.53
N LYS A 153 -18.84 10.08 2.92
CA LYS A 153 -18.03 11.12 2.28
C LYS A 153 -17.49 12.08 3.33
N LEU A 154 -16.20 12.39 3.26
CA LEU A 154 -15.53 13.28 4.20
C LEU A 154 -15.07 14.57 3.51
N GLY A 155 -15.20 15.66 4.23
CA GLY A 155 -14.55 16.93 3.87
C GLY A 155 -13.07 16.90 4.26
N ASP A 156 -12.26 17.77 3.65
CA ASP A 156 -10.84 17.91 4.02
C ASP A 156 -10.70 18.37 5.48
N ILE A 157 -11.54 19.33 5.90
CA ILE A 157 -11.59 19.85 7.27
C ILE A 157 -11.91 18.73 8.28
N GLU A 158 -12.79 17.80 7.92
CA GLU A 158 -13.17 16.69 8.80
C GLU A 158 -12.03 15.70 8.96
N TYR A 159 -11.30 15.44 7.88
CA TYR A 159 -10.10 14.62 7.91
C TYR A 159 -8.99 15.28 8.75
N ASP A 160 -8.77 16.59 8.60
CA ASP A 160 -7.82 17.34 9.42
C ASP A 160 -8.18 17.28 10.91
N ASN A 161 -9.47 17.39 11.23
CA ASN A 161 -9.97 17.22 12.60
C ASN A 161 -9.63 15.84 13.15
N PHE A 162 -9.86 14.77 12.37
CA PHE A 162 -9.49 13.41 12.77
C PHE A 162 -7.98 13.29 13.05
N VAL A 163 -7.13 13.78 12.15
CA VAL A 163 -5.67 13.76 12.33
C VAL A 163 -5.25 14.53 13.59
N ASN A 164 -5.87 15.68 13.86
CA ASN A 164 -5.59 16.48 15.05
C ASN A 164 -5.93 15.73 16.35
N VAL A 165 -7.08 15.05 16.42
CA VAL A 165 -7.45 14.27 17.61
C VAL A 165 -6.53 13.06 17.79
N MET A 166 -6.15 12.38 16.70
CA MET A 166 -5.22 11.25 16.76
C MET A 166 -3.83 11.68 17.22
N ASN A 167 -3.31 12.80 16.71
CA ASN A 167 -2.04 13.36 17.16
C ASN A 167 -2.08 13.69 18.66
N ARG A 168 -3.18 14.27 19.15
CA ARG A 168 -3.40 14.52 20.58
C ARG A 168 -3.38 13.23 21.42
N LEU A 169 -3.90 12.13 20.90
CA LEU A 169 -3.88 10.82 21.57
C LEU A 169 -2.46 10.27 21.71
N ILE A 170 -1.60 10.46 20.72
CA ILE A 170 -0.19 10.01 20.76
C ILE A 170 0.69 10.90 21.63
N GLU A 171 0.41 12.21 21.64
CA GLU A 171 1.09 13.15 22.52
C GLU A 171 0.92 12.79 24.01
N HIS A 172 -0.16 12.08 24.35
CA HIS A 172 -0.41 11.63 25.71
C HIS A 172 0.70 10.71 26.25
N PRO A 173 1.19 10.91 27.49
CA PRO A 173 2.30 10.12 28.05
C PRO A 173 2.03 8.61 28.12
N TYR A 174 0.76 8.22 28.29
CA TYR A 174 0.34 6.82 28.44
C TYR A 174 -0.23 6.20 27.15
N SER A 175 0.08 6.77 25.98
CA SER A 175 -0.45 6.35 24.68
C SER A 175 -0.25 4.86 24.36
N TYR A 176 0.77 4.21 24.93
CA TYR A 176 1.03 2.77 24.78
C TYR A 176 -0.15 1.86 25.14
N LYS A 177 -1.05 2.30 26.03
CA LYS A 177 -2.24 1.52 26.41
C LYS A 177 -3.27 1.46 25.28
N CYS A 178 -3.32 2.47 24.42
CA CYS A 178 -4.22 2.57 23.28
C CYS A 178 -3.54 2.16 21.97
N LYS A 179 -2.43 1.41 22.04
CA LYS A 179 -1.67 1.01 20.84
C LYS A 179 -2.53 0.24 19.83
N ALA A 180 -3.36 -0.70 20.29
CA ALA A 180 -4.23 -1.48 19.40
C ALA A 180 -5.19 -0.58 18.59
N PHE A 181 -5.70 0.47 19.22
CA PHE A 181 -6.57 1.45 18.57
C PHE A 181 -5.80 2.32 17.57
N ILE A 182 -4.58 2.74 17.90
CA ILE A 182 -3.72 3.51 16.98
C ILE A 182 -3.32 2.65 15.76
N ASP A 183 -2.94 1.39 15.99
CA ASP A 183 -2.53 0.46 14.94
C ASP A 183 -3.67 0.20 13.94
N GLU A 184 -4.93 0.17 14.41
CA GLU A 184 -6.12 0.06 13.57
C GLU A 184 -6.33 1.25 12.62
N HIS A 185 -5.81 2.43 12.99
CA HIS A 185 -5.93 3.68 12.24
C HIS A 185 -4.64 4.11 11.52
N THR A 186 -3.59 3.29 11.56
CA THR A 186 -2.32 3.55 10.88
C THR A 186 -2.03 2.51 9.79
N ARG A 187 -1.15 2.88 8.86
CA ARG A 187 -0.60 1.95 7.87
C ARG A 187 0.93 2.04 7.88
N PRO A 188 1.62 0.90 7.72
CA PRO A 188 3.06 0.91 7.57
C PRO A 188 3.43 1.61 6.26
N LEU A 189 4.33 2.57 6.34
CA LEU A 189 4.97 3.17 5.18
C LEU A 189 5.95 2.15 4.63
N MET A 190 5.77 1.71 3.39
CA MET A 190 6.76 0.87 2.72
C MET A 190 7.97 1.75 2.40
N SER A 191 9.01 1.69 3.23
CA SER A 191 10.30 2.30 2.90
C SER A 191 10.99 1.46 1.83
N GLN A 192 10.96 1.92 0.58
CA GLN A 192 11.87 1.39 -0.43
C GLN A 192 13.28 1.92 -0.12
N SER A 193 14.03 1.20 0.72
CA SER A 193 15.47 1.39 0.75
C SER A 193 15.99 0.94 -0.62
N ALA A 194 16.60 1.84 -1.38
CA ALA A 194 17.33 1.49 -2.58
C ALA A 194 18.57 0.66 -2.16
N GLN A 195 18.34 -0.63 -1.87
CA GLN A 195 19.41 -1.60 -1.76
C GLN A 195 19.94 -1.75 -3.16
N ILE A 196 21.08 -1.10 -3.43
CA ILE A 196 21.84 -1.34 -4.64
C ILE A 196 22.24 -2.82 -4.56
N GLU A 197 21.64 -3.66 -5.41
CA GLU A 197 22.04 -5.06 -5.53
C GLU A 197 23.48 -5.10 -6.03
N ILE A 198 24.42 -5.30 -5.12
CA ILE A 198 25.85 -5.40 -5.48
C ILE A 198 26.06 -6.75 -6.16
N PRO A 199 26.40 -6.80 -7.45
CA PRO A 199 26.64 -8.06 -8.15
C PRO A 199 27.84 -8.80 -7.53
N LYS A 200 27.72 -10.12 -7.42
CA LYS A 200 28.80 -10.97 -6.88
C LYS A 200 29.98 -11.00 -7.86
N PRO A 201 31.24 -10.77 -7.41
CA PRO A 201 32.42 -10.89 -8.26
C PRO A 201 32.59 -12.32 -8.81
N GLN A 202 32.85 -12.42 -10.10
CA GLN A 202 33.24 -13.67 -10.77
C GLN A 202 34.77 -13.76 -10.85
N ILE A 203 35.30 -14.97 -11.01
CA ILE A 203 36.75 -15.21 -11.12
C ILE A 203 37.04 -15.68 -12.55
N ASP A 204 37.96 -15.01 -13.22
CA ASP A 204 38.42 -15.35 -14.57
C ASP A 204 39.42 -16.52 -14.56
N ALA A 205 39.74 -17.10 -15.72
CA ALA A 205 40.71 -18.19 -15.87
C ALA A 205 42.12 -17.85 -15.30
N ASP A 206 42.47 -16.56 -15.31
CA ASP A 206 43.72 -16.02 -14.76
C ASP A 206 43.68 -15.74 -13.25
N GLY A 207 42.60 -16.15 -12.55
CA GLY A 207 42.41 -15.94 -11.12
C GLY A 207 42.06 -14.50 -10.72
N ARG A 208 41.73 -13.63 -11.69
CA ARG A 208 41.35 -12.24 -11.44
C ARG A 208 39.85 -12.11 -11.17
N GLN A 209 39.48 -11.27 -10.22
CA GLN A 209 38.07 -11.00 -9.95
C GLN A 209 37.55 -9.97 -10.95
N TYR A 210 36.37 -10.21 -11.50
CA TYR A 210 35.69 -9.24 -12.34
C TYR A 210 34.19 -9.17 -12.04
N ILE A 211 33.62 -8.02 -12.32
CA ILE A 211 32.19 -7.77 -12.26
C ILE A 211 31.77 -7.30 -13.65
N THR A 212 30.80 -7.97 -14.23
CA THR A 212 30.16 -7.52 -15.47
C THR A 212 28.81 -6.91 -15.12
N THR A 213 28.67 -5.62 -15.38
CA THR A 213 27.37 -4.95 -15.35
C THR A 213 26.84 -4.93 -16.77
N TYR A 214 25.73 -5.64 -16.98
CA TYR A 214 25.04 -5.72 -18.27
C TYR A 214 24.03 -4.59 -18.42
N GLU A 215 23.77 -4.20 -19.66
CA GLU A 215 22.71 -3.25 -20.03
C GLU A 215 22.83 -1.88 -19.33
N CYS A 216 24.04 -1.28 -19.32
CA CYS A 216 24.18 0.12 -18.93
C CYS A 216 23.56 1.01 -20.02
N LEU A 217 22.40 1.58 -19.71
CA LEU A 217 21.61 2.38 -20.64
C LEU A 217 21.85 3.88 -20.42
N ARG A 218 22.18 4.62 -21.49
CA ARG A 218 22.12 6.09 -21.51
C ARG A 218 21.50 6.57 -22.80
N LYS A 219 20.32 7.19 -22.71
CA LYS A 219 19.50 7.57 -23.87
C LYS A 219 19.27 6.34 -24.76
N THR A 220 19.81 6.35 -25.99
CA THR A 220 19.74 5.24 -26.94
C THR A 220 20.98 4.34 -26.91
N ALA A 221 22.06 4.76 -26.25
CA ALA A 221 23.29 3.98 -26.16
C ALA A 221 23.15 2.87 -25.11
N ARG A 222 23.59 1.67 -25.48
CA ARG A 222 23.66 0.49 -24.62
C ARG A 222 25.11 0.02 -24.58
N GLY A 223 25.60 -0.32 -23.41
CA GLY A 223 26.94 -0.88 -23.26
C GLY A 223 27.03 -1.80 -22.07
N ASP A 224 27.88 -2.82 -22.20
CA ASP A 224 28.22 -3.73 -21.11
C ASP A 224 29.61 -3.37 -20.59
N VAL A 225 29.74 -3.31 -19.26
CA VAL A 225 30.99 -2.87 -18.62
C VAL A 225 31.52 -3.98 -17.73
N THR A 226 32.71 -4.45 -18.05
CA THR A 226 33.46 -5.40 -17.22
C THR A 226 34.53 -4.66 -16.42
N VAL A 227 34.41 -4.65 -15.09
CA VAL A 227 35.42 -4.10 -14.18
C VAL A 227 36.24 -5.24 -13.62
N ARG A 228 37.58 -5.16 -13.70
CA ARG A 228 38.50 -6.22 -13.24
C ARG A 228 39.39 -5.71 -12.10
N VAL A 229 39.65 -6.59 -11.12
CA VAL A 229 40.54 -6.36 -9.97
C VAL A 229 41.59 -7.48 -9.92
N PRO A 230 42.90 -7.18 -9.80
CA PRO A 230 43.54 -5.86 -9.75
C PRO A 230 43.60 -5.16 -11.12
N GLY A 231 43.43 -3.83 -11.15
CA GLY A 231 43.37 -3.03 -12.38
C GLY A 231 44.60 -2.14 -12.60
N THR A 232 45.08 -2.07 -13.84
CA THR A 232 46.20 -1.18 -14.26
C THR A 232 45.74 0.17 -14.81
N GLY A 233 44.45 0.52 -14.67
CA GLY A 233 43.87 1.75 -15.21
C GLY A 233 43.70 1.78 -16.74
N LYS A 234 43.83 0.64 -17.43
CA LYS A 234 43.58 0.52 -18.87
C LYS A 234 42.07 0.42 -19.11
N ILE A 235 41.55 1.28 -20.00
CA ILE A 235 40.14 1.29 -20.39
C ILE A 235 40.09 0.93 -21.87
N SER A 236 39.32 -0.09 -22.23
CA SER A 236 39.06 -0.42 -23.62
C SER A 236 37.58 -0.31 -23.91
N ILE A 237 37.24 0.37 -25.00
CA ILE A 237 35.88 0.60 -25.47
C ILE A 237 35.79 -0.02 -26.86
N ASN A 238 34.97 -1.06 -27.05
CA ASN A 238 34.85 -1.78 -28.33
C ASN A 238 36.20 -2.19 -28.94
N ASN A 239 37.13 -2.69 -28.11
CA ASN A 239 38.51 -3.04 -28.48
C ASN A 239 39.39 -1.87 -28.94
N GLN A 240 38.94 -0.62 -28.78
CA GLN A 240 39.74 0.59 -28.96
C GLN A 240 40.10 1.19 -27.60
N ASP A 241 41.11 2.06 -27.57
CA ASP A 241 41.50 2.79 -26.36
C ASP A 241 40.50 3.94 -26.08
N ILE A 242 40.69 4.68 -25.00
CA ILE A 242 39.88 5.85 -24.61
C ILE A 242 39.81 6.94 -25.71
N THR A 243 40.67 6.85 -26.73
CA THR A 243 40.66 7.66 -27.94
C THR A 243 39.40 7.47 -28.79
N TYR A 244 38.60 6.42 -28.54
CA TYR A 244 37.28 6.24 -29.16
C TYR A 244 36.38 7.48 -29.04
N PHE A 245 36.47 8.21 -27.92
CA PHE A 245 35.82 9.51 -27.78
C PHE A 245 36.75 10.61 -28.25
N GLU A 246 36.40 11.33 -29.32
CA GLU A 246 37.19 12.46 -29.84
C GLU A 246 37.14 13.66 -28.87
N ASP A 247 35.97 13.91 -28.28
CA ASP A 247 35.74 15.00 -27.34
C ASP A 247 36.32 14.75 -25.93
N ILE A 248 36.64 15.84 -25.23
CA ILE A 248 37.19 15.80 -23.86
C ILE A 248 36.09 15.46 -22.83
N GLN A 249 34.87 15.93 -23.03
CA GLN A 249 33.78 15.78 -22.05
C GLN A 249 33.40 14.31 -21.76
N PRO A 250 33.26 13.41 -22.77
CA PRO A 250 33.04 11.97 -22.50
C PRO A 250 34.22 11.32 -21.78
N ARG A 251 35.46 11.76 -22.05
CA ARG A 251 36.66 11.25 -21.38
C ARG A 251 36.69 11.64 -19.90
N GLU A 252 36.21 12.84 -19.54
CA GLU A 252 36.10 13.26 -18.13
C GLU A 252 35.06 12.45 -17.36
N GLN A 253 33.90 12.17 -17.96
CA GLN A 253 32.88 11.33 -17.33
C GLN A 253 33.40 9.93 -16.98
N ASN A 254 34.21 9.33 -17.85
CA ASN A 254 34.86 8.05 -17.57
C ASN A 254 35.90 8.15 -16.44
N LYS A 255 36.62 9.28 -16.36
CA LYS A 255 37.62 9.52 -15.30
C LYS A 255 36.98 9.69 -13.92
N ILE A 256 35.84 10.38 -13.81
CA ILE A 256 35.14 10.61 -12.54
C ILE A 256 34.74 9.27 -11.89
N VAL A 257 34.27 8.31 -12.69
CA VAL A 257 33.94 6.96 -12.22
C VAL A 257 35.19 6.22 -11.73
N CYS A 258 36.31 6.32 -12.44
CA CYS A 258 37.58 5.69 -12.02
C CYS A 258 38.17 6.29 -10.73
N ILE A 259 37.99 7.60 -10.50
CA ILE A 259 38.46 8.28 -9.28
C ILE A 259 37.60 7.85 -8.09
N SER A 260 36.28 7.74 -8.24
CA SER A 260 35.38 7.30 -7.15
C SER A 260 35.57 5.84 -6.73
N LEU A 261 36.19 5.00 -7.57
CA LEU A 261 36.51 3.59 -7.27
C LEU A 261 37.85 3.42 -6.53
N LYS A 262 38.72 4.44 -6.54
CA LYS A 262 39.84 4.55 -5.62
C LYS A 262 39.33 5.27 -4.38
N GLY A 263 38.94 4.51 -3.35
CA GLY A 263 38.55 5.09 -2.06
C GLY A 263 39.60 6.07 -1.52
N PRO A 264 39.22 6.95 -0.58
CA PRO A 264 40.18 7.84 0.07
C PRO A 264 41.27 6.98 0.74
N ILE A 265 42.53 7.35 0.50
CA ILE A 265 43.70 6.82 1.21
C ILE A 265 43.57 7.14 2.70
#